data_AF-A0A419R2F7-F1
#
_entry.id   AF-A0A419R2F7-F1
#
_cell.length_a   1.000
_cell.length_b   1.000
_cell.length_c   1.000
_cell.angle_alpha   90.00
_cell.angle_beta   90.00
_cell.angle_gamma   90.00
#
_symmetry.space_group_name_H-M   'P 1'
#
loop_
_entity.id
_entity.type
_entity.pdbx_description
1 polymer ?
#
loop_
_entity_poly.entity_id
_entity_poly.type
_entity_poly.pdbx_seq_one_letter_code
_entity_poly.pdbx_strand_id
1 'polypeptide(L)'
;MSASDEIDEMHLTPNGWVRGSSKIDFAGWTHRDPPPDRLLTVSFREYMSSGFSKMELTADEEKHGPDVDILAALEKHGVEPRPGADRYYGWPEFLKKIGYKKASA
;
A
#
# COMPACT_ATOMS: atom_id res chain seq x y z
N MET A 1 2.42 -18.50 -17.54
CA MET A 1 2.70 -18.45 -16.09
C MET A 1 3.60 -17.25 -15.85
N SER A 2 3.30 -16.40 -14.87
CA SER A 2 4.21 -15.34 -14.46
C SER A 2 5.43 -15.95 -13.77
N ALA A 3 6.55 -15.24 -13.79
CA ALA A 3 7.75 -15.62 -13.04
C ALA A 3 7.68 -15.15 -11.58
N SER A 4 7.00 -14.02 -11.34
CA SER A 4 6.71 -13.50 -9.99
C SER A 4 5.39 -12.71 -9.98
N ASP A 5 4.61 -12.85 -8.91
CA ASP A 5 3.37 -12.11 -8.68
C ASP A 5 3.10 -12.01 -7.16
N GLU A 6 3.86 -11.14 -6.51
CA GLU A 6 3.78 -10.86 -5.08
C GLU A 6 2.84 -9.70 -4.79
N ILE A 7 2.11 -9.79 -3.68
CA ILE A 7 1.18 -8.76 -3.22
C ILE A 7 1.39 -8.56 -1.72
N ASP A 8 1.47 -7.31 -1.27
CA ASP A 8 1.48 -6.94 0.14
C ASP A 8 0.43 -5.87 0.40
N GLU A 9 -0.51 -6.14 1.30
CA GLU A 9 -1.52 -5.18 1.71
C GLU A 9 -1.15 -4.51 3.03
N MET A 10 -1.42 -3.21 3.11
CA MET A 10 -1.22 -2.39 4.29
C MET A 10 -2.48 -1.56 4.55
N HIS A 11 -2.93 -1.53 5.79
CA HIS A 11 -4.10 -0.77 6.22
C HIS A 11 -3.67 0.38 7.13
N LEU A 12 -4.04 1.61 6.77
CA LEU A 12 -3.94 2.75 7.67
C LEU A 12 -5.15 2.77 8.60
N THR A 13 -4.90 2.85 9.89
CA THR A 13 -5.91 3.05 10.93
C THR A 13 -5.61 4.35 11.69
N PRO A 14 -6.52 4.88 12.51
CA PRO A 14 -6.22 5.99 13.41
C PRO A 14 -5.03 5.74 14.35
N ASN A 15 -4.72 4.45 14.59
CA ASN A 15 -3.65 4.00 15.47
C ASN A 15 -2.33 3.70 14.73
N GLY A 16 -2.32 3.76 13.40
CA GLY A 16 -1.14 3.54 12.58
C GLY A 16 -1.34 2.48 11.50
N TRP A 17 -0.23 2.08 10.89
CA TRP A 17 -0.23 1.12 9.80
C TRP A 17 -0.24 -0.33 10.32
N VAL A 18 -1.14 -1.14 9.76
CA VAL A 18 -1.31 -2.56 10.08
C VAL A 18 -1.12 -3.38 8.81
N ARG A 19 -0.35 -4.47 8.89
CA ARG A 19 -0.16 -5.41 7.76
C ARG A 19 -1.44 -6.20 7.51
N GLY A 20 -1.92 -6.13 6.27
CA GLY A 20 -3.05 -6.89 5.75
C GLY A 20 -2.64 -8.26 5.19
N SER A 21 -3.41 -8.72 4.21
CA SER A 21 -3.08 -9.96 3.51
C SER A 21 -1.82 -9.80 2.66
N SER A 22 -1.15 -10.90 2.37
CA SER A 22 -0.04 -10.91 1.42
C SER A 22 -0.03 -12.18 0.59
N LYS A 23 0.62 -12.12 -0.57
CA LYS A 23 0.86 -13.23 -1.46
C LYS A 23 2.34 -13.25 -1.78
N ILE A 24 2.98 -14.38 -1.53
CA ILE A 24 4.39 -14.61 -1.85
C ILE A 24 4.46 -15.74 -2.87
N ASP A 25 5.39 -15.62 -3.82
CA ASP A 25 5.59 -16.64 -4.83
C ASP A 25 5.88 -18.00 -4.18
N PHE A 26 5.28 -19.06 -4.73
CA PHE A 26 5.38 -20.46 -4.26
C PHE A 26 4.83 -20.75 -2.85
N ALA A 27 4.70 -19.76 -1.97
CA ALA A 27 4.09 -19.88 -0.66
C ALA A 27 2.56 -19.64 -0.68
N GLY A 28 2.08 -18.86 -1.66
CA GLY A 28 0.66 -18.56 -1.83
C GLY A 28 0.18 -17.41 -0.93
N TRP A 29 -1.13 -17.40 -0.64
CA TRP A 29 -1.77 -16.33 0.12
C TRP A 29 -1.67 -16.55 1.64
N THR A 30 -1.27 -15.50 2.34
CA THR A 30 -1.48 -15.32 3.78
C THR A 30 -2.64 -14.34 3.96
N HIS A 31 -3.81 -14.85 4.30
CA HIS A 31 -4.97 -14.02 4.57
C HIS A 31 -4.94 -13.44 5.97
N ARG A 32 -5.32 -12.17 6.11
CA ARG A 32 -5.54 -11.51 7.40
C ARG A 32 -6.84 -10.73 7.35
N ASP A 33 -7.59 -10.79 8.43
CA ASP A 33 -8.79 -9.99 8.57
C ASP A 33 -8.41 -8.50 8.62
N PRO A 34 -9.02 -7.66 7.77
CA PRO A 34 -8.69 -6.25 7.75
C PRO A 34 -9.22 -5.58 9.03
N PRO A 35 -8.51 -4.59 9.59
CA PRO A 35 -8.99 -3.85 10.75
C PRO A 35 -10.36 -3.21 10.48
N PRO A 36 -11.28 -3.21 11.47
CA PRO A 36 -12.61 -2.62 11.31
C PRO A 36 -12.57 -1.08 11.23
N ASP A 37 -11.54 -0.46 11.79
CA ASP A 37 -11.29 0.98 11.84
C ASP A 37 -10.34 1.47 10.73
N ARG A 38 -10.10 0.66 9.70
CA ARG A 38 -9.23 1.07 8.59
C ARG A 38 -9.81 2.27 7.86
N LEU A 39 -8.94 3.23 7.57
CA LEU A 39 -9.24 4.46 6.83
C LEU A 39 -8.83 4.32 5.36
N LEU A 40 -7.72 3.62 5.11
CA LEU A 40 -7.12 3.40 3.79
C LEU A 40 -6.53 2.01 3.74
N THR A 41 -6.71 1.31 2.64
CA THR A 41 -5.94 0.11 2.28
C THR A 41 -5.05 0.46 1.09
N VAL A 42 -3.79 0.03 1.14
CA VAL A 42 -2.86 0.12 0.02
C VAL A 42 -2.33 -1.27 -0.28
N SER A 43 -2.57 -1.74 -1.49
CA SER A 43 -2.11 -3.03 -1.97
C SER A 43 -0.94 -2.81 -2.92
N PHE A 44 0.25 -3.22 -2.50
CA PHE A 44 1.47 -3.16 -3.30
C PHE A 44 1.64 -4.46 -4.05
N ARG A 45 1.85 -4.39 -5.36
CA ARG A 45 2.05 -5.55 -6.21
C ARG A 45 3.37 -5.45 -6.94
N GLU A 46 4.12 -6.56 -6.89
CA GLU A 46 5.33 -6.77 -7.65
C GLU A 46 5.08 -7.88 -8.65
N TYR A 47 5.05 -7.53 -9.93
CA TYR A 47 4.70 -8.47 -10.99
C TYR A 47 5.82 -8.58 -12.01
N MET A 48 6.20 -9.83 -12.32
CA MET A 48 7.17 -10.12 -13.36
C MET A 48 6.64 -11.25 -14.24
N SER A 49 6.32 -10.93 -15.50
CA SER A 49 5.74 -11.89 -16.43
C SER A 49 6.69 -13.00 -16.86
N SER A 50 8.00 -12.74 -16.92
CA SER A 50 9.06 -13.71 -17.22
C SER A 50 10.39 -13.26 -16.61
N GLY A 51 11.37 -14.16 -16.44
CA GLY A 51 12.68 -13.80 -15.87
C GLY A 51 13.51 -12.79 -16.67
N PHE A 52 13.12 -12.46 -17.91
CA PHE A 52 13.75 -11.42 -18.73
C PHE A 52 12.90 -10.15 -18.84
N SER A 53 11.69 -10.16 -18.28
CA SER A 53 10.78 -9.01 -18.28
C SER A 53 11.16 -8.03 -17.17
N LYS A 54 10.82 -6.76 -17.36
CA LYS A 54 10.92 -5.78 -16.27
C LYS A 54 9.94 -6.12 -15.17
N MET A 55 10.33 -5.81 -13.93
CA MET A 55 9.44 -5.86 -12.78
C MET A 55 8.50 -4.66 -12.82
N GLU A 56 7.20 -4.94 -12.76
CA GLU A 56 6.14 -3.95 -12.66
C GLU A 56 5.81 -3.78 -11.17
N LEU A 57 5.94 -2.54 -10.68
CA LEU A 57 5.63 -2.17 -9.30
C LEU A 57 4.40 -1.27 -9.32
N THR A 58 3.26 -1.75 -8.81
CA THR A 58 2.01 -0.99 -8.75
C THR A 58 1.45 -0.94 -7.34
N ALA A 59 0.85 0.18 -6.96
CA ALA A 59 0.12 0.36 -5.72
C ALA A 59 -1.32 0.72 -6.07
N ASP A 60 -2.26 -0.02 -5.48
CA ASP A 60 -3.69 0.23 -5.59
C ASP A 60 -4.22 0.70 -4.23
N GLU A 61 -4.87 1.86 -4.20
CA GLU A 61 -5.41 2.44 -2.97
C GLU A 61 -6.94 2.34 -2.89
N GLU A 62 -7.44 1.80 -1.78
CA GLU A 62 -8.86 1.73 -1.47
C GLU A 62 -9.18 2.57 -0.23
N LYS A 63 -10.01 3.61 -0.41
CA LYS A 63 -10.45 4.47 0.69
C LYS A 63 -11.65 3.86 1.40
N HIS A 64 -11.59 3.83 2.73
CA HIS A 64 -12.69 3.40 3.59
C HIS A 64 -13.20 4.52 4.50
N GLY A 65 -12.37 5.53 4.76
CA GLY A 65 -12.72 6.74 5.51
C GLY A 65 -12.71 8.01 4.66
N PRO A 66 -13.11 9.15 5.23
CA PRO A 66 -13.01 10.46 4.58
C PRO A 66 -11.55 10.92 4.50
N ASP A 67 -11.26 11.77 3.51
CA ASP A 67 -9.89 12.25 3.26
C ASP A 67 -9.29 12.99 4.47
N VAL A 68 -10.11 13.69 5.26
CA VAL A 68 -9.67 14.38 6.48
C VAL A 68 -9.07 13.42 7.52
N ASP A 69 -9.69 12.26 7.73
CA ASP A 69 -9.23 11.28 8.72
C ASP A 69 -7.97 10.55 8.21
N ILE A 70 -7.94 10.25 6.91
CA ILE A 70 -6.77 9.67 6.26
C ILE A 70 -5.57 10.61 6.38
N LEU A 71 -5.75 11.90 6.05
CA LEU A 71 -4.69 12.90 6.16
C LEU A 71 -4.20 13.05 7.61
N ALA A 72 -5.12 13.13 8.58
CA ALA A 72 -4.75 13.22 9.99
C ALA A 72 -3.94 12.00 10.46
N ALA A 73 -4.31 10.80 10.02
CA ALA A 73 -3.57 9.59 10.33
C ALA A 73 -2.20 9.55 9.63
N LEU A 74 -2.10 9.99 8.38
CA LEU A 74 -0.83 10.09 7.65
C LEU A 74 0.11 11.14 8.24
N GLU A 75 -0.40 12.27 8.71
CA GLU A 75 0.39 13.30 9.40
C GLU A 75 0.97 12.77 10.71
N LYS A 76 0.19 11.96 11.44
CA LYS A 76 0.60 11.39 12.73
C LYS A 76 1.57 10.21 12.61
N HIS A 77 1.34 9.33 11.64
CA HIS A 77 2.04 8.03 11.54
C HIS A 77 3.00 7.94 10.35
N GLY A 78 3.00 8.95 9.48
CA GLY A 78 3.76 8.96 8.25
C GLY A 78 3.08 8.25 7.09
N VAL A 79 3.69 8.39 5.91
CA VAL A 79 3.14 7.96 4.61
C VAL A 79 3.71 6.66 4.08
N GLU A 80 4.73 6.10 4.72
CA GLU A 80 5.45 4.96 4.15
C GLU A 80 5.20 3.69 4.99
N PRO A 81 4.26 2.82 4.58
CA PRO A 81 3.96 1.58 5.31
C PRO A 81 4.99 0.48 5.08
N ARG A 82 5.77 0.56 3.98
CA ARG A 82 6.86 -0.37 3.63
C ARG A 82 8.05 0.41 3.05
N PRO A 83 9.30 0.02 3.33
CA PRO A 83 10.46 0.66 2.69
C PRO A 83 10.42 0.56 1.17
N GLY A 84 10.67 1.69 0.50
CA GLY A 84 10.73 1.78 -0.96
C GLY A 84 9.36 1.79 -1.64
N ALA A 85 8.30 2.15 -0.90
CA ALA A 85 6.94 2.30 -1.42
C ALA A 85 6.81 3.44 -2.45
N ASP A 86 7.75 4.38 -2.45
CA ASP A 86 7.85 5.50 -3.39
C ASP A 86 8.13 5.08 -4.85
N ARG A 87 8.55 3.83 -5.06
CA ARG A 87 8.84 3.26 -6.39
C ARG A 87 7.62 2.69 -7.11
N TYR A 88 6.47 2.58 -6.44
CA TYR A 88 5.28 1.93 -6.99
C TYR A 88 4.46 2.92 -7.80
N TYR A 89 4.03 2.53 -8.99
CA TYR A 89 3.09 3.36 -9.74
C TYR A 89 1.73 3.43 -9.02
N GLY A 90 1.15 4.62 -8.88
CA GLY A 90 -0.06 4.88 -8.08
C GLY A 90 0.24 5.62 -6.77
N TRP A 91 1.28 5.18 -6.06
CA TRP A 91 1.78 5.81 -4.83
C TRP A 91 3.11 6.55 -5.10
N PRO A 92 3.27 7.87 -4.87
CA PRO A 92 2.52 8.78 -4.00
C PRO A 92 1.51 9.67 -4.74
N GLU A 93 1.13 9.33 -5.98
CA GLU A 93 0.18 10.15 -6.74
C GLU A 93 -1.19 10.23 -6.05
N PHE A 94 -1.62 9.14 -5.42
CA PHE A 94 -2.78 9.14 -4.53
C PHE A 94 -2.65 10.17 -3.40
N LEU A 95 -1.49 10.23 -2.73
CA LEU A 95 -1.24 11.20 -1.65
C LEU A 95 -1.43 12.64 -2.15
N LYS A 96 -0.89 12.96 -3.34
CA LYS A 96 -1.07 14.27 -3.95
C LYS A 96 -2.54 14.55 -4.27
N LYS A 97 -3.27 13.55 -4.76
CA LYS A 97 -4.70 13.64 -5.11
C LYS A 97 -5.58 13.94 -3.90
N ILE A 98 -5.31 13.34 -2.74
CA ILE A 98 -6.01 13.65 -1.49
C ILE A 98 -5.50 14.91 -0.81
N GLY A 99 -4.52 15.61 -1.40
CA GLY A 99 -4.00 16.88 -0.90
C GLY A 99 -2.98 16.74 0.23
N TYR A 100 -2.39 15.56 0.42
CA TYR A 100 -1.32 15.38 1.41
C TYR A 100 -0.10 16.22 1.03
N LYS A 101 0.28 17.13 1.92
CA LYS A 101 1.52 17.91 1.82
C LYS A 101 2.46 17.37 2.88
N LYS A 102 3.54 16.72 2.44
CA LYS A 102 4.61 16.29 3.37
C LYS A 102 5.03 17.53 4.15
N ALA A 103 4.81 17.52 5.47
CA ALA A 103 5.28 18.59 6.32
C ALA A 103 6.79 18.70 6.14
N SER A 104 7.25 19.82 5.58
CA SER A 104 8.67 20.17 5.59
C SER A 104 9.08 20.29 7.06
N ALA A 105 9.88 19.34 7.52
CA ALA A 105 10.58 19.46 8.80
C ALA A 105 11.59 20.61 8.73
#